data_AF-A0A2D7ICG2-F1
#
_entry.id   AF-A0A2D7ICG2-F1
#
_cell.length_a   1.000
_cell.length_b   1.000
_cell.length_c   1.000
_cell.angle_alpha   90.00
_cell.angle_beta   90.00
_cell.angle_gamma   90.00
#
_symmetry.space_group_name_H-M   'P 1'
#
loop_
_entity.id
_entity.type
_entity.pdbx_description
1 polymer ?
#
loop_
_entity_poly.entity_id
_entity_poly.type
_entity_poly.pdbx_seq_one_letter_code
_entity_poly.pdbx_strand_id
1 'polypeptide(L)'
;MFIKISRQARVFITKDQKDFLQRMSELPYFFQSQLDPTDQHIAKLLADKSIFVRKKLDNNVQYALNKQVVRINREFKKTQGTGKTD
;
A
#
# COMPACT_ATOMS: atom_id res chain seq x y z
N MET A 1 0.59 10.52 -8.45
CA MET A 1 -0.86 10.26 -8.20
C MET A 1 -1.12 10.18 -6.69
N PHE A 2 -2.37 10.20 -6.21
CA PHE A 2 -2.66 10.23 -4.76
C PHE A 2 -3.52 9.06 -4.28
N ILE A 3 -3.08 8.36 -3.24
CA ILE A 3 -3.84 7.31 -2.53
C ILE A 3 -4.34 7.86 -1.19
N LYS A 4 -5.58 7.51 -0.82
CA LYS A 4 -6.11 7.77 0.53
C LYS A 4 -5.57 6.74 1.52
N ILE A 5 -4.98 7.21 2.61
CA ILE A 5 -4.50 6.35 3.71
C ILE A 5 -5.36 6.48 4.98
N SER A 6 -6.10 7.58 5.09
CA SER A 6 -7.09 7.83 6.13
C SER A 6 -8.28 8.59 5.54
N ARG A 7 -9.31 8.86 6.34
CA ARG A 7 -10.45 9.70 5.92
C ARG A 7 -10.01 11.11 5.53
N GLN A 8 -8.95 11.62 6.16
CA GLN A 8 -8.49 13.01 6.04
C GLN A 8 -7.15 13.15 5.31
N ALA A 9 -6.39 12.06 5.12
CA ALA A 9 -5.05 12.11 4.55
C ALA A 9 -4.93 11.36 3.22
N ARG A 10 -4.20 11.97 2.29
CA ARG A 10 -3.78 11.40 1.01
C ARG A 10 -2.29 11.54 0.87
N VAL A 11 -1.65 10.52 0.31
CA VAL A 11 -0.21 10.52 0.05
C VAL A 11 0.05 10.43 -1.44
N PHE A 12 1.03 11.18 -1.90
CA PHE A 12 1.50 11.11 -3.26
C PHE A 12 2.32 9.84 -3.47
N ILE A 13 2.08 9.14 -4.58
CA ILE A 13 2.90 8.03 -5.05
C ILE A 13 3.28 8.22 -6.52
N THR A 14 4.47 7.73 -6.88
CA THR A 14 4.96 7.69 -8.26
C THR A 14 4.34 6.52 -9.03
N LYS A 15 4.62 6.43 -10.33
CA LYS A 15 4.17 5.30 -11.17
C LYS A 15 4.81 3.99 -10.69
N ASP A 16 6.12 3.96 -10.52
CA ASP A 16 6.85 2.77 -10.07
C ASP A 16 6.38 2.29 -8.69
N GLN A 17 6.09 3.23 -7.78
CA GLN A 17 5.51 2.93 -6.48
C GLN A 17 4.12 2.29 -6.58
N LYS A 18 3.29 2.72 -7.54
CA LYS A 18 1.99 2.10 -7.79
C LYS A 18 2.16 0.69 -8.34
N ASP A 19 3.05 0.51 -9.30
CA ASP A 19 3.25 -0.78 -9.97
C ASP A 19 3.79 -1.81 -8.97
N PHE A 20 4.73 -1.41 -8.09
CA PHE A 20 5.16 -2.20 -6.95
C PHE A 20 4.02 -2.53 -5.99
N LEU A 21 3.22 -1.54 -5.61
CA LEU A 21 2.09 -1.71 -4.69
C LEU A 21 1.08 -2.72 -5.24
N GLN A 22 0.78 -2.68 -6.55
CA GLN A 22 -0.13 -3.63 -7.19
C GLN A 22 0.39 -5.07 -7.07
N ARG A 23 1.65 -5.32 -7.44
CA ARG A 23 2.29 -6.64 -7.32
C ARG A 23 2.26 -7.17 -5.90
N MET A 24 2.63 -6.35 -4.92
CA MET A 24 2.79 -6.80 -3.53
C MET A 24 1.46 -6.84 -2.76
N SER A 25 0.42 -6.14 -3.22
CA SER A 25 -0.87 -6.08 -2.51
C SER A 25 -1.67 -7.38 -2.53
N GLU A 26 -1.31 -8.32 -3.41
CA GLU A 26 -1.93 -9.65 -3.49
C GLU A 26 -1.44 -10.58 -2.37
N LEU A 27 -0.24 -10.32 -1.84
CA LEU A 27 0.36 -11.08 -0.77
C LEU A 27 -0.13 -10.59 0.60
N PRO A 28 -0.37 -11.49 1.56
CA PRO A 28 -0.72 -11.09 2.93
C PRO A 28 0.43 -10.33 3.61
N TYR A 29 1.67 -10.69 3.30
CA TYR A 29 2.91 -10.03 3.71
C TYR A 29 4.06 -10.48 2.81
N PHE A 30 5.18 -9.78 2.88
CA PHE A 30 6.44 -10.13 2.21
C PHE A 30 7.64 -9.71 3.07
N PHE A 31 8.81 -10.30 2.81
CA PHE A 31 10.04 -9.99 3.52
C PHE A 31 10.98 -9.12 2.69
N GLN A 32 11.76 -8.28 3.35
CA GLN A 32 12.75 -7.44 2.69
C GLN A 32 13.77 -8.25 1.89
N SER A 33 14.21 -9.38 2.44
CA SER A 33 15.18 -10.28 1.79
C SER A 33 14.69 -10.91 0.48
N GLN A 34 13.40 -10.87 0.19
CA GLN A 34 12.80 -11.39 -1.04
C GLN A 34 12.78 -10.35 -2.17
N LEU A 35 13.16 -9.11 -1.88
CA LEU A 35 13.12 -7.99 -2.81
C LEU A 35 14.52 -7.66 -3.31
N ASP A 36 14.62 -7.25 -4.57
CA ASP A 36 15.82 -6.61 -5.08
C ASP A 36 16.08 -5.24 -4.38
N PRO A 37 17.29 -4.68 -4.43
CA PRO A 37 17.61 -3.43 -3.73
C PRO A 37 16.70 -2.24 -4.10
N THR A 38 16.20 -2.18 -5.33
CA THR A 38 15.30 -1.12 -5.80
C THR A 38 13.92 -1.28 -5.15
N ASP A 39 13.38 -2.49 -5.21
CA ASP A 39 12.10 -2.86 -4.60
C ASP A 39 12.16 -2.73 -3.06
N GLN A 40 13.30 -3.01 -2.42
CA GLN A 40 13.52 -2.75 -0.99
C GLN A 40 13.41 -1.25 -0.66
N HIS A 41 14.00 -0.39 -1.50
CA HIS A 41 13.89 1.05 -1.34
C HIS A 41 12.44 1.53 -1.50
N ILE A 42 11.72 1.02 -2.51
CA ILE A 42 10.32 1.36 -2.74
C ILE A 42 9.43 0.89 -1.56
N ALA A 43 9.64 -0.33 -1.05
CA ALA A 43 8.91 -0.85 0.10
C ALA A 43 9.10 0.05 1.34
N LYS A 44 10.34 0.50 1.59
CA LYS A 44 10.66 1.45 2.67
C LYS A 44 9.93 2.78 2.49
N LEU A 45 10.01 3.39 1.30
CA LEU A 45 9.32 4.65 1.02
C LEU A 45 7.79 4.54 1.19
N LEU A 46 7.20 3.43 0.77
CA LEU A 46 5.77 3.18 0.93
C LEU A 46 5.40 2.92 2.40
N ALA A 47 6.28 2.32 3.19
CA ALA A 47 6.11 2.18 4.63
C ALA A 47 6.17 3.55 5.35
N ASP A 48 7.12 4.41 4.98
CA ASP A 48 7.24 5.76 5.54
C ASP A 48 6.00 6.62 5.18
N LYS A 49 5.32 6.32 4.07
CA LYS A 49 4.02 6.90 3.67
C LYS A 49 2.80 6.23 4.33
N SER A 50 3.00 5.37 5.33
CA SER A 50 1.95 4.63 6.03
C SER A 50 1.10 3.69 5.14
N ILE A 51 1.57 3.37 3.93
CA ILE A 51 0.88 2.43 3.02
C ILE A 51 1.19 0.99 3.44
N PHE A 52 2.45 0.70 3.74
CA PHE A 52 2.85 -0.57 4.34
C PHE A 52 3.12 -0.41 5.83
N VAL A 53 2.82 -1.45 6.59
CA VAL A 53 3.28 -1.61 7.97
C VAL A 53 4.59 -2.38 7.94
N ARG A 54 5.60 -1.87 8.65
CA ARG A 54 6.93 -2.48 8.77
C ARG A 54 7.10 -3.11 10.15
N LYS A 55 7.38 -4.41 10.20
CA LYS A 55 7.74 -5.14 11.42
C LYS A 55 9.19 -5.57 11.35
N LYS A 56 10.00 -5.13 12.31
CA LYS A 56 11.37 -5.63 12.47
C LYS A 56 11.31 -6.99 13.17
N LEU A 57 11.95 -7.98 12.58
CA LEU A 57 12.21 -9.29 13.16
C LEU A 57 13.72 -9.41 13.39
N ASP A 58 14.16 -10.43 14.13
CA ASP A 58 15.56 -10.56 14.52
C ASP A 58 16.51 -10.61 13.33
N ASN A 59 16.12 -11.33 12.26
CA ASN A 59 16.95 -11.54 11.07
C ASN A 59 16.43 -10.87 9.80
N ASN A 60 15.28 -10.17 9.85
CA ASN A 60 14.64 -9.63 8.66
C ASN A 60 13.63 -8.53 8.97
N VAL A 61 13.11 -7.89 7.92
CA VAL A 61 11.99 -6.96 8.01
C VAL A 61 10.83 -7.51 7.22
N GLN A 62 9.67 -7.58 7.87
CA GLN A 62 8.41 -7.98 7.24
C GLN A 62 7.58 -6.74 6.92
N TYR A 63 7.02 -6.70 5.72
CA TYR A 63 6.10 -5.68 5.26
C TYR A 63 4.72 -6.29 5.00
N ALA A 64 3.67 -5.55 5.33
CA ALA A 64 2.29 -5.94 5.06
C ALA A 64 1.46 -4.71 4.70
N LEU A 65 0.45 -4.88 3.84
CA LEU A 65 -0.42 -3.79 3.44
C LEU A 65 -1.24 -3.28 4.64
N ASN A 66 -1.26 -1.96 4.84
CA ASN A 66 -2.04 -1.37 5.92
C ASN A 66 -3.54 -1.57 5.66
N LYS A 67 -4.21 -2.29 6.57
CA LYS A 67 -5.64 -2.63 6.45
C LYS A 67 -6.54 -1.39 6.32
N GLN A 68 -6.16 -0.27 6.94
CA GLN A 68 -6.91 0.98 6.84
C GLN A 68 -6.93 1.51 5.40
N VAL A 69 -5.80 1.42 4.70
CA VAL A 69 -5.66 1.82 3.28
C VAL A 69 -6.55 0.95 2.38
N VAL A 70 -6.58 -0.36 2.65
CA VAL A 70 -7.46 -1.31 1.91
C VAL A 70 -8.93 -0.95 2.11
N ARG A 71 -9.34 -0.75 3.37
CA ARG A 71 -10.72 -0.44 3.72
C ARG A 71 -11.21 0.84 3.05
N ILE A 72 -10.41 1.90 3.10
CA ILE A 72 -10.78 3.20 2.53
C ILE A 72 -10.89 3.12 1.01
N ASN A 73 -9.99 2.40 0.33
CA ASN A 73 -10.09 2.22 -1.12
C ASN A 73 -11.29 1.36 -1.52
N ARG A 74 -11.67 0.35 -0.71
CA ARG A 74 -12.90 -0.43 -0.93
C ARG A 74 -14.16 0.42 -0.72
N GLU A 75 -14.22 1.20 0.34
CA GLU A 75 -15.33 2.14 0.61
C GLU A 75 -15.45 3.16 -0.53
N PHE A 76 -14.33 3.72 -0.99
CA PHE A 76 -14.30 4.67 -2.11
C PHE A 76 -14.84 4.07 -3.42
N LYS A 77 -14.50 2.81 -3.74
CA LYS A 77 -15.06 2.11 -4.91
C LYS A 77 -16.57 1.89 -4.81
N LYS A 78 -17.10 1.61 -3.61
CA LYS A 78 -18.54 1.42 -3.40
C LYS A 78 -19.33 2.72 -3.60
N THR A 79 -18.82 3.85 -3.13
CA THR A 79 -19.53 5.15 -3.23
C THR A 79 -19.65 5.66 -4.67
N GLN A 80 -18.74 5.27 -5.57
CA GLN A 80 -18.78 5.64 -6.99
C GLN A 80 -19.68 4.70 -7.82
N GLY A 81 -20.09 3.55 -7.27
CA GLY A 81 -20.91 2.54 -7.96
C GLY A 81 -22.41 2.70 -7.77
N THR A 82 -22.87 3.59 -6.88
CA THR A 82 -24.30 3.82 -6.59
C THR A 82 -24.87 5.06 -7.29
N GLY A 83 -24.18 5.60 -8.29
CA GLY A 83 -24.59 6.78 -9.07
C GLY A 83 -25.22 6.47 -10.43
N LYS A 84 -25.81 5.29 -10.62
CA LYS A 84 -26.71 5.01 -11.75
C LYS A 84 -27.97 4.33 -11.22
N THR A 85 -29.04 5.11 -11.17
CA THR A 85 -30.42 4.63 -11.09
C THR A 85 -31.20 5.59 -11.97
N ASP A 86 -31.80 5.01 -13.02
CA ASP A 86 -32.99 5.40 -13.78
C ASP A 86 -33.35 6.88 -13.95
#